data_AF-A0A535V6C2-F1
#
_entry.id   AF-A0A535V6C2-F1
#
_cell.length_a   1.000
_cell.length_b   1.000
_cell.length_c   1.000
_cell.angle_alpha   90.00
_cell.angle_beta   90.00
_cell.angle_gamma   90.00
#
_symmetry.space_group_name_H-M   'P 1'
#
loop_
_entity.id
_entity.type
_entity.pdbx_description
1 polymer ?
#
loop_
_entity_poly.entity_id
_entity_poly.type
_entity_poly.pdbx_seq_one_letter_code
_entity_poly.pdbx_strand_id
1 'polypeptide(L)'
;MLTPQRNHHGAELLTEGHGAPQRMGLGWHLDGSDEMRSCYHLGGGAGYRSEVRIYPPLGYAIGVLGNETSYDTGAVTRMLVSAPAKEGGATDLARKHLG
;
A
#
# COMPACT_ATOMS: atom_id res chain seq x y z
N MET A 1 18.32 9.71 -5.76
CA MET A 1 19.01 8.82 -4.81
C MET A 1 18.12 8.74 -3.58
N LEU A 2 17.41 7.62 -3.35
CA LEU A 2 16.65 7.45 -2.11
C LEU A 2 17.65 7.26 -0.97
N THR A 3 17.56 8.06 0.08
CA THR A 3 18.27 7.78 1.32
C THR A 3 17.68 6.49 1.90
N PRO A 4 18.49 5.45 2.16
CA PRO A 4 18.01 4.26 2.82
C PRO A 4 17.42 4.63 4.17
N GLN A 5 16.14 4.31 4.38
CA GLN A 5 15.55 4.49 5.71
C GLN A 5 16.14 3.45 6.65
N ARG A 6 16.40 3.82 7.91
CA ARG A 6 16.97 2.92 8.93
C ARG A 6 16.04 2.84 10.13
N ASN A 7 15.98 1.67 10.76
CA ASN A 7 15.30 1.51 12.04
C ASN A 7 16.11 2.13 13.19
N HIS A 8 15.53 2.14 14.39
CA HIS A 8 16.18 2.60 15.61
C HIS A 8 17.38 1.73 16.04
N HIS A 9 17.52 0.53 15.46
CA HIS A 9 18.69 -0.35 15.59
C HIS A 9 19.75 -0.12 14.50
N GLY A 10 19.59 0.89 13.63
CA GLY A 10 20.53 1.23 12.57
C GLY A 10 20.52 0.31 11.35
N ALA A 11 19.63 -0.69 11.31
CA ALA A 11 19.43 -1.59 10.17
C ALA A 11 18.65 -0.89 9.06
N GLU A 12 19.06 -1.12 7.81
CA GLU A 12 18.35 -0.63 6.63
C GLU A 12 16.97 -1.26 6.56
N LEU A 13 15.96 -0.41 6.38
CA LEU A 13 14.60 -0.83 6.20
C LEU A 13 14.44 -1.32 4.76
N LEU A 14 14.56 -2.63 4.60
CA LEU A 14 14.24 -3.28 3.34
C LEU A 14 12.78 -3.01 3.00
N THR A 15 12.57 -2.37 1.87
CA THR A 15 11.30 -2.40 1.17
C THR A 15 11.34 -3.59 0.23
N GLU A 16 10.24 -4.36 0.18
CA GLU A 16 10.07 -5.38 -0.85
C GLU A 16 10.25 -4.71 -2.22
N GLY A 17 11.26 -5.16 -2.98
CA GLY A 17 11.67 -4.58 -4.27
C GLY A 17 13.13 -4.13 -4.36
N HIS A 18 13.94 -4.35 -3.31
CA HIS A 18 15.41 -4.44 -3.45
C HIS A 18 15.78 -5.62 -4.38
N GLY A 19 15.61 -5.46 -5.69
CA GLY A 19 15.97 -6.50 -6.68
C GLY A 19 15.22 -6.42 -8.01
N ALA A 20 14.04 -5.80 -8.04
CA ALA A 20 13.30 -5.54 -9.27
C ALA A 20 13.20 -4.03 -9.51
N PRO A 21 13.25 -3.53 -10.76
CA PRO A 21 13.07 -2.12 -11.04
C PRO A 21 11.66 -1.68 -10.62
N GLN A 22 11.54 -1.10 -9.43
CA GLN A 22 10.29 -0.52 -8.97
C GLN A 22 9.98 0.73 -9.81
N ARG A 23 8.80 0.74 -10.43
CA ARG A 23 8.30 1.91 -11.14
C ARG A 23 7.86 2.92 -10.08
N MET A 24 8.51 4.08 -10.03
CA MET A 24 8.19 5.14 -9.07
C MET A 24 7.82 6.43 -9.80
N GLY A 25 6.87 7.20 -9.28
CA GLY A 25 6.49 8.50 -9.81
C GLY A 25 5.77 9.35 -8.76
N LEU A 26 6.06 10.65 -8.71
CA LEU A 26 5.43 11.61 -7.79
C LEU A 26 5.47 11.19 -6.30
N GLY A 27 6.50 10.44 -5.89
CA GLY A 27 6.63 9.94 -4.52
C GLY A 27 5.90 8.62 -4.24
N TRP A 28 5.28 8.00 -5.24
CA TRP A 28 4.56 6.73 -5.11
C TRP A 28 5.28 5.61 -5.84
N HIS A 29 5.30 4.43 -5.24
CA HIS A 29 5.68 3.19 -5.88
C HIS A 29 4.47 2.62 -6.64
N LEU A 30 4.70 2.01 -7.80
CA LEU A 30 3.69 1.37 -8.62
C LEU A 30 3.96 -0.13 -8.68
N ASP A 31 2.89 -0.93 -8.57
CA ASP A 31 2.96 -2.38 -8.44
C ASP A 31 1.70 -3.06 -9.00
N GLY A 32 1.76 -4.37 -9.23
CA GLY A 32 0.64 -5.19 -9.70
C GLY A 32 0.45 -5.25 -11.23
N SER A 33 -0.50 -6.10 -11.65
CA SER A 33 -1.00 -6.20 -13.03
C SER A 33 -2.03 -5.09 -13.32
N ASP A 34 -2.62 -5.02 -14.52
CA ASP A 34 -3.67 -4.04 -14.81
C ASP A 34 -4.92 -4.21 -13.93
N GLU A 35 -5.31 -5.46 -13.67
CA GLU A 35 -6.46 -5.80 -12.81
C GLU A 35 -6.20 -5.54 -11.33
N MET A 36 -4.94 -5.70 -10.90
CA MET A 36 -4.52 -5.57 -9.51
C MET A 36 -3.61 -4.37 -9.27
N ARG A 37 -3.67 -3.38 -10.18
CA ARG A 37 -2.76 -2.24 -10.16
C ARG A 37 -2.89 -1.53 -8.84
N SER A 38 -1.76 -1.29 -8.21
CA SER A 38 -1.70 -0.50 -6.98
C SER A 38 -0.63 0.57 -7.06
N CYS A 39 -0.83 1.63 -6.28
CA CYS A 39 0.22 2.55 -5.93
C CYS A 39 0.34 2.62 -4.41
N TYR A 40 1.55 2.77 -3.90
CA TYR A 40 1.78 2.87 -2.46
C TYR A 40 2.86 3.88 -2.10
N HIS A 41 2.71 4.47 -0.92
CA HIS A 41 3.68 5.34 -0.29
C HIS A 41 4.07 4.76 1.05
N LEU A 42 5.36 4.82 1.34
CA LEU A 42 5.94 4.32 2.58
C LEU A 42 6.33 5.49 3.46
N GLY A 43 5.87 5.45 4.71
CA GLY A 43 6.31 6.33 5.77
C GLY A 43 7.18 5.58 6.76
N GLY A 44 8.17 6.26 7.32
CA GLY A 44 9.00 5.68 8.37
C GLY A 44 9.94 6.71 8.99
N GLY A 45 10.27 6.48 10.26
CA GLY A 45 11.14 7.33 11.07
C GLY A 45 10.79 7.22 12.55
N ALA A 46 11.68 7.66 13.45
CA ALA A 46 11.42 7.82 14.89
C ALA A 46 10.64 6.68 15.60
N GLY A 47 10.87 5.42 15.23
CA GLY A 47 10.22 4.26 15.83
C GLY A 47 8.86 3.87 15.23
N TYR A 48 8.43 4.50 14.14
CA TYR A 48 7.21 4.12 13.41
C TYR A 48 7.49 3.73 11.96
N ARG A 49 6.56 2.95 11.41
CA ARG A 49 6.49 2.58 9.99
C ARG A 49 5.03 2.69 9.55
N SER A 50 4.81 3.11 8.32
CA SER A 50 3.48 3.12 7.72
C SER A 50 3.52 2.83 6.23
N GLU A 51 2.41 2.31 5.73
CA GLU A 51 2.15 2.19 4.30
C GLU A 51 0.73 2.63 4.03
N VAL A 52 0.56 3.42 2.98
CA VAL A 52 -0.74 3.65 2.35
C VAL A 52 -0.69 3.06 0.96
N ARG A 53 -1.61 2.15 0.65
CA ARG A 53 -1.73 1.50 -0.66
C ARG A 53 -3.11 1.69 -1.22
N ILE A 54 -3.20 2.07 -2.49
CA ILE A 54 -4.45 2.30 -3.21
C ILE A 54 -4.55 1.29 -4.34
N TYR A 55 -5.73 0.69 -4.52
CA TYR A 55 -6.08 -0.21 -5.61
C TYR A 55 -7.16 0.44 -6.49
N PRO A 56 -6.82 1.30 -7.45
CA PRO A 56 -7.81 2.00 -8.26
C PRO A 56 -8.81 1.07 -8.98
N PRO A 57 -8.40 -0.05 -9.61
CA PRO A 57 -9.35 -0.96 -10.26
C PRO A 57 -10.40 -1.55 -9.30
N LEU A 58 -10.09 -1.64 -8.00
CA LEU A 58 -10.93 -2.25 -7.00
C LEU A 58 -11.71 -1.23 -6.14
N GLY A 59 -11.43 0.07 -6.31
CA GLY A 59 -12.15 1.13 -5.60
C GLY A 59 -11.88 1.22 -4.10
N TYR A 60 -10.75 0.70 -3.60
CA TYR A 60 -10.39 0.81 -2.17
C TYR A 60 -8.91 1.16 -1.94
N ALA A 61 -8.63 1.53 -0.69
CA ALA A 61 -7.29 1.77 -0.18
C ALA A 61 -7.10 1.12 1.19
N ILE A 62 -5.85 0.81 1.53
CA ILE A 62 -5.44 0.21 2.80
C ILE A 62 -4.37 1.09 3.43
N GLY A 63 -4.51 1.33 4.74
CA GLY A 63 -3.50 1.97 5.56
C GLY A 63 -3.03 1.01 6.64
N VAL A 64 -1.70 0.86 6.78
CA VAL A 64 -1.07 0.11 7.87
C VAL A 64 -0.15 1.07 8.62
N LEU A 65 -0.29 1.12 9.94
CA LEU A 65 0.53 1.93 10.83
C LEU A 65 1.03 1.06 11.97
N GLY A 66 2.30 1.17 12.30
CA GLY A 66 2.94 0.44 13.38
C GLY A 66 3.89 1.32 14.16
N ASN A 67 3.96 1.07 15.46
CA ASN A 67 4.94 1.63 16.40
C ASN A 67 6.23 0.80 16.45
N GLU A 68 6.51 0.09 15.37
CA GLU A 68 7.75 -0.62 15.13
C GLU A 68 8.24 -0.23 13.74
N THR A 69 9.54 -0.19 13.59
CA THR A 69 10.22 0.11 12.33
C THR A 69 10.49 -1.13 11.48
N SER A 70 10.59 -2.31 12.10
CA SER A 70 10.89 -3.57 11.42
C SER A 70 9.68 -4.49 11.27
N TYR A 71 8.88 -4.29 10.23
CA TYR A 71 7.91 -5.27 9.75
C TYR A 71 7.55 -5.04 8.27
N ASP A 72 7.03 -6.08 7.62
CA ASP A 72 6.65 -6.04 6.21
C ASP A 72 5.22 -5.49 6.06
N THR A 73 5.12 -4.18 5.82
CA THR A 73 3.85 -3.50 5.53
C THR A 73 3.20 -4.01 4.23
N GLY A 74 4.00 -4.46 3.26
CA GLY A 74 3.54 -4.98 1.97
C GLY A 74 2.85 -6.33 2.13
N ALA A 75 3.40 -7.23 2.95
CA ALA A 75 2.74 -8.49 3.29
C ALA A 75 1.38 -8.25 3.96
N VAL A 76 1.31 -7.31 4.92
CA VAL A 76 0.06 -6.98 5.62
C VAL A 76 -0.99 -6.42 4.66
N THR A 77 -0.62 -5.46 3.80
CA THR A 77 -1.57 -4.85 2.86
C THR A 77 -2.08 -5.86 1.83
N ARG A 78 -1.22 -6.72 1.29
CA ARG A 78 -1.62 -7.77 0.33
C ARG A 78 -2.52 -8.85 0.96
N MET A 79 -2.32 -9.18 2.24
CA MET A 79 -3.18 -10.12 2.95
C MET A 79 -4.63 -9.60 3.08
N LEU A 80 -4.81 -8.28 3.23
CA LEU A 80 -6.14 -7.67 3.30
C LEU A 80 -6.87 -7.66 1.96
N VAL A 81 -6.11 -7.73 0.86
CA VAL A 81 -6.60 -7.67 -0.52
C VAL A 81 -7.07 -9.02 -1.07
N SER A 82 -6.55 -10.14 -0.54
CA SER A 82 -6.98 -11.49 -0.93
C SER A 82 -8.30 -11.92 -0.27
N ALA A 83 -8.85 -11.12 0.65
CA ALA A 83 -10.20 -11.32 1.15
C ALA A 83 -11.20 -10.85 0.09
N PRO A 84 -12.22 -11.65 -0.29
CA PRO A 84 -13.22 -11.20 -1.25
C PRO A 84 -13.89 -9.94 -0.72
N ALA A 85 -13.84 -8.87 -1.51
CA ALA A 85 -14.69 -7.72 -1.28
C ALA A 85 -16.13 -8.25 -1.24
N LYS A 86 -16.85 -8.03 -0.13
CA LYS A 86 -18.28 -8.35 -0.09
C LYS A 86 -18.94 -7.70 -1.31
N GLU A 87 -19.47 -8.53 -2.20
CA GLU A 87 -20.38 -8.06 -3.23
C GLU A 87 -21.59 -7.42 -2.52
N GLY A 88 -21.73 -6.11 -2.64
CA GLY A 88 -22.90 -5.38 -2.15
C GLY A 88 -22.57 -4.20 -1.25
N GLY A 89 -22.58 -2.99 -1.83
CA GLY A 89 -22.66 -1.77 -1.03
C GLY A 89 -22.52 -0.47 -1.80
N ALA A 90 -21.62 -0.41 -2.79
CA ALA A 90 -21.28 0.87 -3.43
C ALA A 90 -22.10 1.21 -4.69
N THR A 91 -22.75 0.23 -5.32
CA THR A 91 -23.45 0.43 -6.61
C THR A 91 -24.97 0.67 -6.49
N ASP A 92 -25.57 0.58 -5.30
CA ASP A 92 -27.03 0.76 -5.13
C ASP A 92 -27.45 2.22 -4.82
N LEU A 93 -26.53 3.11 -4.43
CA LEU A 93 -26.87 4.52 -4.19
C LEU A 93 -26.90 5.38 -5.47
N ALA A 94 -26.24 4.96 -6.56
CA ALA A 94 -26.16 5.78 -7.77
C ALA A 94 -27.36 5.62 -8.73
N ARG A 95 -28.23 4.61 -8.53
CA ARG A 95 -29.40 4.37 -9.40
C ARG A 95 -30.73 4.89 -8.88
N LYS A 96 -30.81 5.34 -7.61
CA LYS A 96 -32.09 5.74 -6.99
C LYS A 96 -32.54 7.18 -7.25
N HIS A 97 -31.79 8.01 -7.99
CA HIS A 97 -32.12 9.43 -8.20
C HIS A 97 -32.20 9.87 -9.68
N LEU A 98 -32.35 8.92 -10.62
CA LEU A 98 -32.55 9.21 -12.05
C LEU A 98 -33.72 8.42 -12.67
N GLY A 99 -34.78 8.17 -11.88
CA GLY A 99 -36.06 7.65 -12.36
C GLY A 99 -37.17 8.63 -12.02
#